data_AF-A0A4Q3YPL6-F1
#
_entry.id   AF-A0A4Q3YPL6-F1
#
_cell.length_a   1.000
_cell.length_b   1.000
_cell.length_c   1.000
_cell.angle_alpha   90.00
_cell.angle_beta   90.00
_cell.angle_gamma   90.00
#
_symmetry.space_group_name_H-M   'P 1'
#
loop_
_entity.id
_entity.type
_entity.pdbx_description
1 polymer ?
#
loop_
_entity_poly.entity_id
_entity_poly.type
_entity_poly.pdbx_seq_one_letter_code
_entity_poly.pdbx_strand_id
1 'polypeptide(L)'
;MKRLRHNRSHPEDSRQTSRIWNPLNNSQSNLLIISRKCLIDFSASSRGCEASESISNWVKDAERANWTSYIDIKRNYPRAREVGPNKVVFELCKGQFLLLAVLRYGETVKVGFIGTRRELERLHPELHETLVTH
;
A
#
# COMPACT_ATOMS: atom_id res chain seq x y z
N MET A 1 62.73 -26.34 -25.49
CA MET A 1 61.63 -27.24 -25.07
C MET A 1 61.68 -27.42 -23.56
N LYS A 2 60.54 -27.21 -22.86
CA LYS A 2 60.08 -27.77 -21.55
C LYS A 2 61.02 -27.61 -20.32
N ARG A 3 60.59 -27.37 -19.08
CA ARG A 3 59.29 -27.09 -18.45
C ARG A 3 59.57 -26.58 -17.02
N LEU A 4 58.54 -26.01 -16.42
CA LEU A 4 58.49 -25.16 -15.24
C LEU A 4 58.53 -25.89 -13.88
N ARG A 5 59.19 -25.20 -12.93
CA ARG A 5 58.81 -24.84 -11.53
C ARG A 5 58.39 -25.93 -10.56
N HIS A 6 58.82 -25.79 -9.30
CA HIS A 6 57.95 -25.53 -8.15
C HIS A 6 58.79 -24.91 -7.02
N ASN A 7 58.41 -23.73 -6.49
CA ASN A 7 58.68 -23.44 -5.09
C ASN A 7 57.59 -22.52 -4.51
N ARG A 8 57.25 -22.85 -3.27
CA ARG A 8 56.17 -22.36 -2.41
C ARG A 8 56.52 -20.97 -1.85
N SER A 9 55.53 -20.10 -1.66
CA SER A 9 55.47 -19.08 -0.58
C SER A 9 54.12 -18.33 -0.57
N HIS A 10 53.60 -18.14 0.64
CA HIS A 10 52.43 -17.34 1.06
C HIS A 10 52.50 -15.87 0.57
N PRO A 11 51.37 -15.13 0.47
CA PRO A 11 50.84 -14.43 1.66
C PRO A 11 49.33 -14.20 1.73
N GLU A 12 48.86 -13.88 2.95
CA GLU A 12 47.66 -13.07 3.19
C GLU A 12 47.75 -11.72 2.45
N ASP A 13 46.71 -11.34 1.72
CA ASP A 13 46.28 -9.93 1.66
C ASP A 13 44.76 -9.87 1.45
N SER A 14 44.11 -9.21 2.39
CA SER A 14 42.69 -8.89 2.34
C SER A 14 42.49 -7.72 1.40
N ARG A 15 41.85 -7.95 0.23
CA ARG A 15 40.87 -7.03 -0.38
C ARG A 15 40.36 -7.54 -1.73
N GLN A 16 39.02 -7.57 -1.83
CA GLN A 16 38.23 -7.37 -3.04
C GLN A 16 38.42 -8.36 -4.19
N THR A 17 37.55 -9.37 -4.27
CA THR A 17 36.88 -9.66 -5.55
C THR A 17 35.50 -10.28 -5.36
N SER A 18 34.54 -9.67 -6.07
CA SER A 18 33.53 -10.38 -6.85
C SER A 18 32.43 -11.14 -6.12
N ARG A 19 31.62 -10.41 -5.35
CA ARG A 19 30.16 -10.62 -5.29
C ARG A 19 29.45 -9.28 -5.15
N ILE A 20 29.40 -8.49 -6.23
CA ILE A 20 28.39 -7.43 -6.33
C ILE A 20 27.05 -8.16 -6.49
N TRP A 21 26.36 -8.38 -5.38
CA TRP A 21 24.92 -8.59 -5.42
C TRP A 21 24.30 -7.28 -5.93
N ASN A 22 23.63 -7.35 -7.07
CA ASN A 22 22.99 -6.19 -7.71
C ASN A 22 21.48 -6.29 -7.47
N PRO A 23 20.92 -5.62 -6.44
CA PRO A 23 19.48 -5.68 -6.12
C PRO A 23 18.63 -4.72 -6.94
N LEU A 24 19.01 -4.44 -8.18
CA LEU A 24 18.23 -3.61 -9.08
C LEU A 24 17.26 -4.50 -9.87
N ASN A 25 16.32 -5.08 -9.15
CA ASN A 25 14.99 -5.43 -9.67
C ASN A 25 14.07 -5.71 -8.48
N ASN A 26 13.95 -4.73 -7.59
CA ASN A 26 12.68 -4.55 -6.91
C ASN A 26 11.93 -3.50 -7.74
N SER A 27 10.98 -3.93 -8.56
CA SER A 27 9.91 -3.03 -9.01
C SER A 27 9.14 -2.65 -7.75
N GLN A 28 9.71 -1.72 -7.00
CA GLN A 28 9.12 -1.11 -5.82
C GLN A 28 7.75 -0.62 -6.28
N SER A 29 6.72 -1.13 -5.62
CA SER A 29 5.44 -0.44 -5.54
C SER A 29 5.70 1.05 -5.27
N ASN A 30 5.41 1.89 -6.27
CA ASN A 30 5.57 3.35 -6.13
C ASN A 30 4.51 3.97 -5.22
N LEU A 31 3.49 3.20 -4.82
CA LEU A 31 2.37 3.68 -4.03
C LEU A 31 2.68 3.64 -2.52
N LEU A 32 2.98 4.81 -1.95
CA LEU A 32 3.23 4.96 -0.53
C LEU A 32 1.93 5.21 0.25
N ILE A 33 1.65 4.36 1.25
CA ILE A 33 0.51 4.58 2.16
C ILE A 33 0.92 5.53 3.28
N ILE A 34 0.24 6.67 3.35
CA ILE A 34 0.35 7.65 4.43
C ILE A 34 -0.77 7.39 5.44
N SER A 35 -0.46 7.57 6.72
CA SER A 35 -1.36 7.35 7.86
C SER A 35 -1.65 5.88 8.18
N ARG A 36 -0.70 4.96 7.93
CA ARG A 36 -0.82 3.54 8.32
C ARG A 36 -1.16 3.35 9.81
N LYS A 37 -0.65 4.24 10.68
CA LYS A 37 -0.96 4.23 12.11
C LYS A 37 -2.47 4.37 12.38
N CYS A 38 -3.20 5.17 11.62
CA CYS A 38 -4.66 5.31 11.78
C CYS A 38 -5.38 3.98 11.54
N LEU A 39 -4.95 3.22 10.53
CA LEU A 39 -5.49 1.90 10.24
C LEU A 39 -5.20 0.88 11.35
N ILE A 40 -3.96 0.89 11.88
CA ILE A 40 -3.55 0.02 12.98
C ILE A 40 -4.35 0.36 14.24
N ASP A 41 -4.42 1.64 14.62
CA ASP A 41 -5.13 2.09 15.81
C ASP A 41 -6.64 1.76 15.70
N PHE A 42 -7.24 1.89 14.51
CA PHE A 42 -8.62 1.48 14.29
C PHE A 42 -8.79 -0.04 14.42
N SER A 43 -7.91 -0.83 13.78
CA SER A 43 -7.98 -2.30 13.84
C SER A 43 -7.80 -2.88 15.25
N ALA A 44 -7.07 -2.17 16.13
CA ALA A 44 -6.87 -2.54 17.52
C ALA A 44 -8.06 -2.14 18.43
N SER A 45 -8.99 -1.31 17.94
CA SER A 45 -10.18 -0.94 18.70
C SER A 45 -11.19 -2.08 18.77
N SER A 46 -12.03 -2.11 19.81
CA SER A 46 -13.09 -3.11 19.96
C SER A 46 -14.07 -3.14 18.78
N ARG A 47 -14.27 -2.00 18.11
CA ARG A 47 -15.13 -1.86 16.92
C ARG A 47 -14.43 -2.26 15.62
N GLY A 48 -13.11 -2.14 15.55
CA GLY A 48 -12.32 -2.42 14.35
C GLY A 48 -11.74 -3.83 14.30
N CYS A 49 -11.94 -4.66 15.33
CA CYS A 49 -11.49 -6.06 15.34
C CYS A 49 -12.03 -6.84 14.12
N GLU A 50 -13.32 -6.68 13.80
CA GLU A 50 -13.95 -7.26 12.61
C GLU A 50 -13.36 -6.72 11.29
N ALA A 51 -12.76 -5.52 11.33
CA ALA A 51 -12.13 -4.87 10.20
C ALA A 51 -10.65 -5.20 10.03
N SER A 52 -9.99 -5.80 11.02
CA SER A 52 -8.55 -6.02 11.04
C SER A 52 -8.04 -6.78 9.81
N GLU A 53 -8.71 -7.87 9.44
CA GLU A 53 -8.33 -8.66 8.26
C GLU A 53 -8.57 -7.89 6.95
N SER A 54 -9.72 -7.23 6.80
CA SER A 54 -10.02 -6.42 5.61
C SER A 54 -9.06 -5.25 5.45
N ILE A 55 -8.68 -4.58 6.55
CA ILE A 55 -7.71 -3.50 6.57
C ILE A 55 -6.32 -4.03 6.19
N SER A 56 -5.90 -5.15 6.76
CA SER A 56 -4.61 -5.78 6.46
C SER A 56 -4.51 -6.16 4.97
N ASN A 57 -5.58 -6.73 4.41
CA ASN A 57 -5.64 -7.08 3.00
C ASN A 57 -5.61 -5.83 2.12
N TRP A 58 -6.41 -4.81 2.43
CA TRP A 58 -6.39 -3.53 1.70
C TRP A 58 -5.01 -2.87 1.74
N VAL A 59 -4.32 -2.89 2.88
CA VAL A 59 -2.95 -2.35 3.01
C VAL A 59 -1.98 -3.12 2.10
N LYS A 60 -2.01 -4.45 2.13
CA LYS A 60 -1.13 -5.28 1.28
C LYS A 60 -1.40 -5.08 -0.20
N ASP A 61 -2.67 -4.94 -0.58
CA ASP A 61 -3.08 -4.69 -1.95
C ASP A 61 -2.61 -3.32 -2.42
N ALA A 62 -2.85 -2.28 -1.61
CA ALA A 62 -2.40 -0.92 -1.90
C ALA A 62 -0.86 -0.85 -1.96
N GLU A 63 -0.15 -1.50 -1.03
CA GLU A 63 1.32 -1.62 -1.05
C GLU A 63 1.84 -2.37 -2.29
N ARG A 64 1.02 -3.08 -3.05
CA ARG A 64 1.44 -3.78 -4.29
C ARG A 64 0.80 -3.19 -5.53
N ALA A 65 -0.08 -2.21 -5.37
CA ALA A 65 -0.84 -1.63 -6.44
C ALA A 65 -0.02 -0.58 -7.20
N ASN A 66 -0.41 -0.39 -8.46
CA ASN A 66 0.04 0.72 -9.28
C ASN A 66 -1.19 1.47 -9.82
N TRP A 67 -1.98 2.06 -8.91
CA TRP A 67 -3.17 2.81 -9.29
C TRP A 67 -2.78 4.14 -9.95
N THR A 68 -2.89 4.20 -11.28
CA THR A 68 -2.65 5.43 -12.05
C THR A 68 -3.95 6.16 -12.41
N SER A 69 -5.09 5.51 -12.20
CA SER A 69 -6.42 6.08 -12.42
C SER A 69 -7.46 5.45 -11.49
N TYR A 70 -8.63 6.08 -11.37
CA TYR A 70 -9.78 5.49 -10.68
C TYR A 70 -10.22 4.16 -11.30
N ILE A 71 -10.03 3.98 -12.61
CA ILE A 71 -10.37 2.74 -13.32
C ILE A 71 -9.58 1.56 -12.76
N ASP A 72 -8.29 1.76 -12.44
CA ASP A 72 -7.44 0.71 -11.87
C ASP A 72 -7.91 0.31 -10.47
N ILE A 73 -8.37 1.27 -9.68
CA ILE A 73 -8.97 0.99 -8.37
C ILE A 73 -10.26 0.20 -8.55
N LYS A 74 -11.13 0.63 -9.47
CA LYS A 74 -12.46 0.03 -9.68
C LYS A 74 -12.37 -1.42 -10.16
N ARG A 75 -11.31 -1.79 -10.89
CA ARG A 75 -11.03 -3.18 -11.31
C ARG A 75 -10.85 -4.11 -10.11
N ASN A 76 -10.10 -3.67 -9.08
CA ASN A 76 -9.84 -4.46 -7.87
C ASN A 76 -10.89 -4.26 -6.78
N TYR A 77 -11.52 -3.09 -6.75
CA TYR A 77 -12.55 -2.71 -5.79
C TYR A 77 -13.80 -2.21 -6.52
N PRO A 78 -14.65 -3.12 -7.04
CA PRO A 78 -15.85 -2.75 -7.81
C PRO A 78 -16.84 -1.85 -7.05
N ARG A 79 -16.81 -1.88 -5.72
CA ARG A 79 -17.65 -1.04 -4.85
C ARG A 79 -16.99 0.28 -4.43
N ALA A 80 -15.72 0.50 -4.76
CA ALA A 80 -15.08 1.78 -4.48
C ALA A 80 -15.80 2.91 -5.23
N ARG A 81 -15.95 4.07 -4.60
CA ARG A 81 -16.60 5.24 -5.19
C ARG A 81 -15.64 6.43 -5.20
N GLU A 82 -15.52 7.08 -6.34
CA GLU A 82 -14.87 8.39 -6.40
C GLU A 82 -15.86 9.43 -5.86
N VAL A 83 -15.47 10.16 -4.81
CA VAL A 83 -16.33 11.10 -4.08
C VAL A 83 -15.87 12.55 -4.20
N GLY A 84 -14.93 12.81 -5.10
CA GLY A 84 -14.36 14.12 -5.36
C GLY A 84 -12.97 14.00 -5.96
N PRO A 85 -12.28 15.13 -6.20
CA PRO A 85 -10.97 15.14 -6.85
C PRO A 85 -9.95 14.29 -6.09
N ASN A 86 -9.56 13.17 -6.70
CA ASN A 86 -8.66 12.16 -6.12
C ASN A 86 -9.10 11.62 -4.75
N LYS A 87 -10.38 11.73 -4.40
CA LYS A 87 -10.93 11.17 -3.15
C LYS A 87 -11.71 9.91 -3.48
N VAL A 88 -11.33 8.80 -2.88
CA VAL A 88 -11.98 7.52 -3.10
C VAL A 88 -12.40 6.92 -1.77
N VAL A 89 -13.64 6.43 -1.72
CA VAL A 89 -14.20 5.67 -0.62
C VAL A 89 -14.16 4.19 -0.97
N PHE A 90 -13.56 3.39 -0.09
CA PHE A 90 -13.51 1.93 -0.17
C PHE A 90 -14.48 1.34 0.85
N GLU A 91 -15.26 0.34 0.44
CA GLU A 91 -16.05 -0.49 1.36
C GLU A 91 -15.18 -1.62 1.93
N LEU A 92 -15.11 -1.70 3.25
CA LEU A 92 -14.45 -2.78 3.99
C LEU A 92 -15.51 -3.61 4.73
N CYS A 93 -15.20 -4.88 5.01
CA CYS A 93 -16.11 -5.80 5.72
C CYS A 93 -17.53 -5.80 5.14
N LYS A 94 -17.65 -6.03 3.83
CA LYS A 94 -18.95 -6.06 3.13
C LYS A 94 -19.78 -4.76 3.25
N GLY A 95 -19.13 -3.63 3.52
CA GLY A 95 -19.78 -2.31 3.62
C GLY A 95 -20.11 -1.87 5.05
N GLN A 96 -19.69 -2.62 6.08
CA GLN A 96 -19.82 -2.19 7.47
C GLN A 96 -18.97 -0.93 7.76
N PHE A 97 -17.80 -0.86 7.12
CA PHE A 97 -16.86 0.24 7.28
C PHE A 97 -16.50 0.86 5.92
N LEU A 98 -16.31 2.17 5.93
CA LEU A 98 -15.86 2.97 4.81
C LEU A 98 -14.47 3.52 5.14
N LEU A 99 -13.55 3.38 4.19
CA LEU A 99 -12.23 3.98 4.22
C LEU A 99 -12.18 5.09 3.18
N LEU A 100 -12.06 6.34 3.63
CA LEU A 100 -11.86 7.49 2.76
C LEU A 100 -10.35 7.71 2.58
N ALA A 101 -9.91 7.64 1.33
CA ALA A 101 -8.52 7.90 0.95
C ALA A 101 -8.43 9.07 -0.03
N VAL A 102 -7.36 9.85 0.11
CA VAL A 102 -6.94 10.85 -0.87
C VAL A 102 -5.74 10.28 -1.61
N LEU A 103 -5.85 10.18 -2.93
CA LEU A 103 -4.82 9.61 -3.78
C LEU A 103 -4.01 10.71 -4.47
N ARG A 104 -2.72 10.45 -4.63
CA ARG A 104 -1.93 10.97 -5.75
C ARG A 104 -1.60 9.77 -6.60
N TYR A 105 -2.30 9.64 -7.72
CA TYR A 105 -2.20 8.46 -8.58
C TYR A 105 -0.74 8.20 -8.97
N GLY A 106 -0.32 6.94 -8.82
CA GLY A 106 1.06 6.49 -9.05
C GLY A 106 2.08 6.84 -7.95
N GLU A 107 1.70 7.60 -6.91
CA GLU A 107 2.64 8.09 -5.89
C GLU A 107 2.22 7.75 -4.46
N THR A 108 1.05 8.20 -4.01
CA THR A 108 0.69 8.12 -2.59
C THR A 108 -0.79 7.87 -2.38
N VAL A 109 -1.12 7.18 -1.29
CA VAL A 109 -2.48 7.05 -0.77
C VAL A 109 -2.48 7.49 0.67
N LYS A 110 -3.17 8.58 0.95
CA LYS A 110 -3.35 9.09 2.31
C LYS A 110 -4.70 8.65 2.84
N VAL A 111 -4.71 7.86 3.91
CA VAL A 111 -5.94 7.54 4.64
C VAL A 111 -6.38 8.78 5.40
N GLY A 112 -7.57 9.28 5.07
CA GLY A 112 -8.20 10.43 5.73
C GLY A 112 -9.19 10.03 6.81
N PHE A 113 -9.90 8.91 6.63
CA PHE A 113 -10.89 8.42 7.58
C PHE A 113 -11.10 6.90 7.41
N ILE A 114 -11.42 6.23 8.52
CA ILE A 114 -12.00 4.88 8.54
C ILE A 114 -13.08 4.81 9.63
N GLY A 115 -14.24 4.26 9.29
CA GLY A 115 -15.36 4.16 10.23
C GLY A 115 -16.66 3.78 9.53
N THR A 116 -17.80 3.93 10.21
CA THR A 116 -19.11 3.60 9.66
C THR A 116 -19.61 4.66 8.68
N ARG A 117 -20.60 4.30 7.85
CA ARG A 117 -21.27 5.26 6.94
C ARG A 117 -21.80 6.49 7.67
N ARG A 118 -22.47 6.29 8.81
CA ARG A 118 -23.03 7.39 9.62
C ARG A 118 -21.95 8.31 10.19
N GLU A 119 -20.79 7.76 10.57
CA GLU A 119 -19.66 8.57 11.03
C GLU A 119 -19.04 9.38 9.88
N LEU A 120 -18.93 8.77 8.69
CA LEU A 120 -18.46 9.46 7.50
C LEU A 120 -19.40 10.61 7.13
N GLU A 121 -20.72 10.38 7.06
CA GLU A 121 -21.72 11.41 6.76
C GLU A 121 -21.71 12.56 7.79
N ARG A 122 -21.40 12.26 9.06
CA ARG A 122 -21.30 13.28 10.11
C ARG A 122 -20.04 14.14 9.98
N LEU A 123 -18.90 13.53 9.63
CA LEU A 123 -17.60 14.22 9.55
C LEU A 123 -17.37 14.87 8.18
N HIS A 124 -17.98 14.30 7.14
CA HIS A 124 -17.88 14.70 5.75
C HIS A 124 -19.28 14.79 5.12
N PRO A 125 -20.14 15.71 5.60
CA PRO A 125 -21.49 15.88 5.08
C PRO A 125 -21.52 16.17 3.58
N GLU A 126 -20.45 16.79 3.04
CA GLU A 126 -20.28 17.08 1.62
C GLU A 126 -20.19 15.82 0.73
N LEU A 127 -19.96 14.64 1.31
CA LEU A 127 -19.83 13.38 0.57
C LEU A 127 -21.14 12.58 0.52
N HIS A 128 -22.19 13.05 1.21
CA HIS A 128 -23.45 12.31 1.33
C HIS A 128 -24.11 12.04 -0.03
N GLU A 129 -24.19 13.05 -0.90
CA GLU A 129 -24.84 12.95 -2.21
C GLU A 129 -24.21 11.87 -3.10
N THR A 130 -22.88 11.75 -3.06
CA THR A 130 -22.12 10.79 -3.89
C THR A 130 -22.16 9.35 -3.36
N LEU A 131 -22.50 9.17 -2.08
CA LEU A 131 -22.59 7.84 -1.44
C LEU A 131 -24.00 7.27 -1.45
N VAL A 132 -25.02 8.11 -1.67
CA VAL A 132 -26.44 7.70 -1.72
C VAL A 132 -26.87 7.31 -3.15
N THR A 133 -26.15 7.74 -4.19
CA THR A 133 -26.55 7.48 -5.58
C THR A 133 -26.61 5.98 -5.91
N HIS A 134 -27.84 5.48 -6.12
CA HIS A 134 -28.22 4.24 -6.77
C HIS A 134 -29.39 4.53 -7.71
#